data_AF-A0A7Y0GZG5-F1
#
_entry.id   AF-A0A7Y0GZG5-F1
#
_cell.length_a   1.000
_cell.length_b   1.000
_cell.length_c   1.000
_cell.angle_alpha   90.00
_cell.angle_beta   90.00
_cell.angle_gamma   90.00
#
_symmetry.space_group_name_H-M   'P 1'
#
loop_
_entity.id
_entity.type
_entity.pdbx_description
1 polymer ?
#
loop_
_entity_poly.entity_id
_entity_poly.type
_entity_poly.pdbx_seq_one_letter_code
_entity_poly.pdbx_strand_id
1 'polypeptide(L)' 'MSLKSKPLSNVRDLPAVSILMEEEQVRINLNVAKSLRNKWKAAALKREKTMTELIFEAMKIYSNE' A
#
# COMPACT_ATOMS: atom_id res chain seq x y z
N MET A 1 47.34 4.24 0.03
CA MET A 1 46.48 3.39 -0.83
C MET A 1 45.25 4.21 -1.21
N SER A 2 45.22 4.80 -2.40
CA SER A 2 44.08 5.61 -2.86
C SER A 2 43.08 4.72 -3.59
N LEU A 3 41.81 4.73 -3.15
CA LEU A 3 40.71 4.06 -3.83
C LEU A 3 40.49 4.75 -5.17
N LYS A 4 40.93 4.15 -6.27
CA LYS A 4 40.69 4.67 -7.62
C LYS A 4 39.18 4.62 -7.90
N SER A 5 38.53 5.78 -7.93
CA SER A 5 37.14 5.92 -8.37
C SER A 5 37.03 5.55 -9.85
N LYS A 6 36.03 4.73 -10.21
CA LYS A 6 35.77 4.38 -11.61
C LYS A 6 35.26 5.61 -12.39
N PRO A 7 35.56 5.74 -13.69
CA PRO A 7 35.06 6.84 -14.51
C PRO A 7 33.54 6.79 -14.61
N LEU A 8 32.88 7.94 -14.50
CA LEU A 8 31.42 8.10 -14.53
C LEU A 8 30.77 7.63 -15.85
N SER A 9 31.56 7.45 -16.92
CA SER A 9 31.12 6.95 -18.22
C SER A 9 30.66 5.48 -18.20
N ASN A 10 30.95 4.72 -17.13
CA ASN A 10 30.56 3.32 -16.99
C ASN A 10 29.39 3.10 -16.02
N VAL A 11 28.74 4.18 -15.55
CA VAL A 11 27.48 4.07 -14.82
C VAL A 11 26.40 3.80 -15.85
N ARG A 12 25.72 2.65 -15.76
CA ARG A 12 24.57 2.35 -16.62
C ARG A 12 23.55 3.47 -16.44
N ASP A 13 23.15 4.12 -17.54
CA ASP A 13 21.92 4.91 -17.61
C ASP A 13 20.74 3.94 -17.46
N LEU A 14 20.53 3.47 -16.23
CA LEU A 14 19.27 2.86 -15.88
C LEU A 14 18.25 4.00 -15.94
N PRO A 15 17.17 3.88 -16.72
CA PRO A 15 16.08 4.83 -16.59
C PRO A 15 15.67 4.80 -15.12
N ALA A 16 15.53 5.98 -14.52
CA ALA A 16 15.04 6.08 -13.15
C ALA A 16 13.64 5.46 -13.10
N VAL A 17 13.56 4.18 -12.79
CA VAL A 17 12.32 3.44 -12.52
C VAL A 17 11.81 3.90 -11.16
N SER A 18 11.40 5.16 -11.08
CA SER A 18 10.86 5.75 -9.84
C SER A 18 9.69 6.71 -10.10
N ILE A 19 9.20 6.76 -11.34
CA ILE A 19 7.92 7.41 -11.66
C ILE A 19 6.93 6.31 -12.08
N LEU A 20 6.84 5.24 -11.29
CA LEU A 20 5.59 4.53 -11.18
C LEU A 20 4.74 5.42 -10.28
N MET A 21 3.60 5.87 -10.79
CA MET A 21 2.56 6.54 -10.02
C MET A 21 2.05 5.54 -8.97
N GLU A 22 2.81 5.32 -7.90
CA GLU A 22 2.26 4.72 -6.68
C GLU A 22 1.29 5.75 -6.13
N GLU A 23 -0.01 5.48 -6.27
CA GLU A 23 -0.99 6.09 -5.39
C GLU A 23 -0.48 5.89 -3.96
N GLU A 24 -0.15 6.98 -3.28
CA GLU A 24 0.51 6.94 -1.99
C GLU A 24 -0.41 6.23 -0.99
N GLN A 25 -0.11 4.97 -0.69
CA GLN A 25 -0.94 4.19 0.21
C GLN A 25 -0.73 4.65 1.65
N VAL A 26 -1.70 5.37 2.19
CA VAL A 26 -1.67 5.84 3.58
C VAL A 26 -2.34 4.84 4.52
N ARG A 27 -1.79 4.69 5.74
CA ARG A 27 -2.38 3.86 6.81
C ARG A 27 -3.29 4.71 7.70
N ILE A 28 -4.51 4.25 7.92
CA ILE A 28 -5.47 4.85 8.86
C ILE A 28 -5.72 3.88 10.02
N ASN A 29 -5.47 4.33 11.25
CA ASN A 29 -5.76 3.54 12.44
C ASN A 29 -7.19 3.82 12.91
N LEU A 30 -8.01 2.77 13.02
CA LEU A 30 -9.40 2.85 13.47
C LEU A 30 -9.55 2.24 14.87
N ASN A 31 -10.00 3.05 15.82
CA ASN A 31 -10.32 2.58 17.16
C ASN A 31 -11.71 1.96 17.16
N VAL A 32 -11.76 0.63 17.27
CA VAL A 32 -13.02 -0.13 17.30
C VAL A 32 -13.00 -1.19 18.40
N ALA A 33 -14.17 -1.51 18.93
CA ALA A 33 -14.31 -2.59 19.89
C ALA A 33 -13.82 -3.94 19.29
N LYS A 34 -13.14 -4.75 20.11
CA LYS A 34 -12.63 -6.06 19.69
C LYS A 34 -13.73 -6.99 19.14
N SER A 35 -14.92 -6.94 19.75
CA SER A 35 -16.09 -7.69 19.28
C SER A 35 -16.50 -7.30 17.86
N LEU A 36 -16.46 -6.01 17.53
CA LEU A 36 -16.78 -5.50 16.21
C LEU A 36 -15.72 -5.90 15.17
N ARG A 37 -14.43 -5.76 15.52
CA ARG A 37 -13.32 -6.22 14.66
C ARG A 37 -13.43 -7.71 14.31
N ASN A 38 -13.83 -8.54 15.28
CA ASN A 38 -14.05 -9.97 15.03
C ASN A 38 -15.21 -10.22 14.05
N LYS A 39 -16.32 -9.47 14.17
CA LYS A 39 -17.42 -9.53 13.21
C LYS A 39 -16.97 -9.15 11.80
N TRP A 40 -16.18 -8.09 11.66
CA TRP A 40 -15.63 -7.68 10.37
C TRP A 40 -14.72 -8.74 9.76
N LYS A 41 -13.82 -9.33 10.57
CA LYS A 41 -12.95 -10.42 10.11
C LYS A 41 -13.75 -11.64 9.62
N ALA A 42 -14.80 -12.02 10.34
CA ALA A 42 -15.67 -13.12 9.94
C ALA A 42 -16.45 -12.79 8.65
N ALA A 43 -16.93 -11.56 8.49
CA ALA A 43 -17.61 -11.12 7.28
C ALA A 43 -16.67 -11.09 6.06
N ALA A 44 -15.43 -10.65 6.24
CA ALA A 44 -14.40 -10.65 5.20
C ALA A 44 -14.09 -12.08 4.74
N LEU A 45 -13.91 -13.01 5.69
CA LEU A 45 -13.67 -14.42 5.38
C LEU A 45 -14.82 -15.06 4.60
N LYS A 46 -16.07 -14.78 4.98
CA LYS A 46 -17.27 -15.28 4.27
C LYS A 46 -17.38 -14.79 2.82
N ARG A 47 -16.74 -13.66 2.51
CA ARG A 47 -16.76 -13.03 1.18
C ARG A 47 -15.46 -13.26 0.40
N GLU A 48 -14.57 -14.10 0.92
CA GLU A 48 -13.24 -14.37 0.35
C GLU A 48 -12.42 -13.09 0.10
N LYS A 49 -12.60 -12.09 0.97
CA LYS A 49 -11.93 -10.79 0.89
C LYS A 49 -11.08 -10.54 2.13
N THR A 50 -10.11 -9.67 1.98
CA THR A 50 -9.40 -9.07 3.11
C THR A 50 -10.30 -8.07 3.84
N MET A 51 -10.00 -7.84 5.12
CA MET A 51 -10.71 -6.83 5.90
C MET A 51 -10.51 -5.42 5.31
N THR A 52 -9.35 -5.16 4.71
CA THR A 52 -9.03 -3.89 4.03
C THR A 52 -9.92 -3.66 2.82
N GLU A 53 -10.07 -4.65 1.94
CA GLU A 53 -10.98 -4.58 0.78
C GLU A 53 -12.42 -4.37 1.21
N LEU A 54 -12.86 -5.06 2.28
CA LEU A 54 -14.21 -4.88 2.81
C LEU A 54 -14.45 -3.46 3.33
N ILE A 55 -13.44 -2.85 3.95
CA ILE A 55 -13.50 -1.44 4.38
C ILE A 55 -13.50 -0.51 3.16
N PHE A 56 -12.67 -0.75 2.15
CA PHE A 56 -12.68 0.05 0.92
C PHE A 56 -14.04 0.01 0.23
N GLU A 57 -14.64 -1.17 0.07
CA GLU A 57 -15.98 -1.31 -0.51
C GLU A 57 -17.04 -0.57 0.28
N ALA A 58 -16.97 -0.62 1.61
CA ALA A 58 -17.89 0.12 2.47
C ALA A 58 -17.66 1.64 2.41
N MET A 59 -16.44 2.09 2.11
CA MET A 59 -16.11 3.52 1.98
C MET A 59 -16.45 4.09 0.60
N LYS A 60 -16.61 3.25 -0.43
CA LYS A 60 -16.97 3.69 -1.79
C LYS A 60 -18.25 4.54 -1.85
N ILE A 61 -19.20 4.32 -0.96
CA ILE A 61 -20.44 5.12 -0.91
C ILE A 61 -20.22 6.55 -0.38
N TYR A 62 -19.07 6.80 0.26
CA TYR A 62 -18.70 8.10 0.83
C TYR A 62 -17.59 8.81 0.04
N SER A 63 -16.89 8.09 -0.84
CA SER A 63 -16.03 8.71 -1.85
C SER A 63 -16.91 9.19 -2.99
N ASN A 64 -16.87 10.48 -3.34
CA ASN A 64 -17.51 11.02 -4.55
C ASN A 64 -16.73 10.63 -5.83
N GLU A 65 -16.17 9.42 -5.87
CA GLU A 65 -15.61 8.79 -7.06
C GLU A 65 -16.71 8.05 -7.84
#